data_AF-A0A2K5J3M4-F1
#
_entry.id   AF-A0A2K5J3M4-F1
#
_cell.length_a   1.000
_cell.length_b   1.000
_cell.length_c   1.000
_cell.angle_alpha   90.00
_cell.angle_beta   90.00
_cell.angle_gamma   90.00
#
_symmetry.space_group_name_H-M   'P 1'
#
loop_
_entity.id
_entity.type
_entity.pdbx_description
1 polymer ?
#
loop_
_entity_poly.entity_id
_entity_poly.type
_entity_poly.pdbx_seq_one_letter_code
_entity_poly.pdbx_strand_id
1 'polypeptide(L)'
;MPRWWYNVTDGSCQLFVYGGCDGNSNNYMSKEECLKKCAAVTGKTLLGRLAYRILPNTDVCVSAPRRQDSDDHSSDMFNYEEYCAAKAVTGPCRASFPRWYFDVERNSCNNFIYGGCRGNKNSYRSEEACMLRCFRQQENPSLPLGSKVVVLAGLFVMVLILFLGASMVYLIRVARRNQERALRTVWSSGDDKEQLVKNTYVL
;
A
#
# COMPACT_ATOMS: atom_id res chain seq x y z
N MET A 1 17.16 21.15 43.57
CA MET A 1 18.56 21.23 43.09
C MET A 1 18.56 21.92 41.73
N PRO A 2 19.35 22.99 41.51
CA PRO A 2 19.41 23.66 40.21
C PRO A 2 19.86 22.70 39.11
N ARG A 3 19.14 22.67 38.00
CA ARG A 3 19.38 21.83 36.82
C ARG A 3 19.09 22.61 35.56
N TRP A 4 19.57 22.12 34.42
CA TRP A 4 19.33 22.70 33.10
C TRP A 4 18.38 21.81 32.30
N TRP A 5 17.47 22.41 31.56
CA TRP A 5 16.62 21.73 30.58
C TRP A 5 16.68 22.49 29.25
N TYR A 6 16.50 21.80 28.15
CA TYR A 6 16.47 22.38 26.81
C TYR A 6 15.05 22.76 26.42
N ASN A 7 14.83 24.04 26.20
CA ASN A 7 13.60 24.61 25.66
C ASN A 7 13.71 24.66 24.13
N VAL A 8 12.93 23.84 23.45
CA VAL A 8 12.94 23.74 21.98
C VAL A 8 12.34 24.96 21.29
N THR A 9 11.38 25.64 21.93
CA THR A 9 10.71 26.83 21.39
C THR A 9 11.69 28.00 21.34
N ASP A 10 12.48 28.16 22.40
CA ASP A 10 13.50 29.21 22.49
C ASP A 10 14.87 28.75 21.96
N GLY A 11 14.97 27.48 21.57
CA GLY A 11 16.22 26.83 21.13
C GLY A 11 17.36 26.93 22.15
N SER A 12 17.06 26.98 23.45
CA SER A 12 18.02 27.35 24.49
C SER A 12 17.95 26.47 25.74
N CYS A 13 19.09 26.28 26.39
CA CYS A 13 19.16 25.63 27.69
C CYS A 13 18.81 26.63 28.80
N GLN A 14 17.80 26.32 29.60
CA GLN A 14 17.24 27.14 30.66
C GLN A 14 17.40 26.45 32.02
N LEU A 15 17.58 27.25 33.07
CA LEU A 15 17.70 26.72 34.44
C LEU A 15 16.31 26.41 35.00
N PHE A 16 16.21 25.33 35.75
CA PHE A 16 15.03 24.99 36.56
C PHE A 16 15.42 24.34 37.88
N VAL A 17 14.48 24.25 38.81
CA VAL A 17 14.68 23.59 40.11
C VAL A 17 14.13 22.17 40.02
N TYR A 18 15.02 21.18 40.08
CA TYR A 18 14.64 19.77 40.11
C TYR A 18 14.38 19.30 41.55
N GLY A 19 13.27 18.59 41.75
CA GLY A 19 12.83 18.07 43.05
C GLY A 19 13.64 16.88 43.60
N GLY A 20 14.48 16.25 42.79
CA GLY A 20 15.41 15.18 43.23
C GLY A 20 14.99 13.75 42.87
N CYS A 21 13.75 13.53 42.43
CA CYS A 21 13.24 12.23 41.94
C CYS A 21 12.28 12.42 40.75
N ASP A 22 11.99 11.33 40.03
CA ASP A 22 11.02 11.24 38.93
C ASP A 22 11.19 12.25 37.79
N GLY A 23 12.43 12.65 37.51
CA GLY A 23 12.79 13.49 36.38
C GLY A 23 12.78 12.76 35.04
N ASN A 24 12.71 13.53 33.95
CA ASN A 24 12.94 13.02 32.60
C ASN A 24 14.39 13.29 32.14
N SER A 25 14.75 12.79 30.95
CA SER A 25 16.11 12.91 30.40
C SER A 25 16.51 14.33 29.98
N ASN A 26 15.57 15.28 29.90
CA ASN A 26 15.83 16.69 29.62
C ASN A 26 16.18 17.43 30.93
N ASN A 27 17.21 16.94 31.62
CA ASN A 27 17.62 17.38 32.95
C ASN A 27 19.13 17.19 33.09
N TYR A 28 19.88 18.28 33.08
CA TYR A 28 21.34 18.30 33.03
C TYR A 28 21.93 19.04 34.21
N MET A 29 23.14 18.65 34.63
CA MET A 29 23.82 19.32 35.74
C MET A 29 24.42 20.67 35.33
N SER A 30 24.85 20.80 34.08
CA SER A 30 25.47 22.02 33.56
C SER A 30 24.83 22.49 32.26
N LYS A 31 24.97 23.79 31.99
CA LYS A 31 24.50 24.41 30.75
C LYS A 31 25.24 23.83 29.55
N GLU A 32 26.54 23.57 29.72
CA GLU A 32 27.43 23.03 28.69
C GLU A 32 27.01 21.62 28.29
N GLU A 33 26.64 20.76 29.26
CA GLU A 33 26.15 19.41 29.00
C GLU A 33 24.83 19.46 28.21
N CYS A 34 23.91 20.34 28.63
CA CYS A 34 22.65 20.57 27.95
C CYS A 34 22.85 21.05 26.50
N LEU A 35 23.72 22.04 26.29
CA LEU A 35 24.00 22.59 24.96
C LEU A 35 24.70 21.57 24.06
N LYS A 36 25.69 20.84 24.60
CA LYS A 36 26.37 19.77 23.86
C LYS A 36 25.39 18.71 23.38
N LYS A 37 24.40 18.36 24.19
CA LYS A 37 23.39 17.37 23.84
C LYS A 37 22.31 17.92 22.91
N CYS A 38 21.94 19.21 23.01
CA CYS A 38 20.70 19.72 22.41
C CYS A 38 20.82 20.89 21.43
N ALA A 39 21.93 21.64 21.41
CA ALA A 39 22.03 22.89 20.65
C ALA A 39 21.86 22.75 19.12
N ALA A 40 22.06 21.56 18.55
CA ALA A 40 21.94 21.31 17.11
C ALA A 40 20.50 21.08 16.63
N VAL A 41 19.52 20.96 17.52
CA VAL A 41 18.12 20.62 17.17
C VAL A 41 17.41 21.76 16.45
N THR A 42 17.68 23.01 16.82
CA THR A 42 16.98 24.17 16.25
C THR A 42 17.48 24.56 14.85
N GLY A 43 18.72 24.19 14.49
CA GLY A 43 19.36 24.62 13.23
C GLY A 43 19.05 23.76 11.99
N LYS A 44 18.49 22.55 12.15
CA LYS A 44 18.30 21.60 11.03
C LYS A 44 16.87 21.54 10.47
N THR A 45 15.92 22.28 11.04
CA THR A 45 14.52 22.26 10.57
C THR A 45 14.26 23.15 9.35
N LEU A 46 15.22 24.00 8.92
CA LEU A 46 15.05 24.89 7.75
C LEU A 46 15.87 24.51 6.50
N LEU A 47 16.75 23.51 6.55
CA LEU A 47 17.49 23.00 5.37
C LEU A 47 17.45 21.46 5.26
N GLY A 48 16.40 20.83 5.80
CA GLY A 48 16.30 19.39 5.94
C GLY A 48 15.69 18.61 4.77
N ARG A 49 15.75 19.09 3.51
CA ARG A 49 15.30 18.30 2.34
C ARG A 49 16.42 17.76 1.45
N LEU A 50 17.68 18.07 1.70
CA LEU A 50 18.81 17.58 0.87
C LEU A 50 20.01 16.98 1.62
N ALA A 51 20.00 16.90 2.95
CA ALA A 51 21.18 16.43 3.71
C ALA A 51 20.99 15.08 4.43
N TYR A 52 20.19 14.16 3.89
CA TYR A 52 20.01 12.81 4.46
C TYR A 52 21.02 11.75 3.95
N ARG A 53 22.13 12.14 3.30
CA ARG A 53 23.05 11.12 2.73
C ARG A 53 24.53 11.25 3.03
N ILE A 54 24.99 12.19 3.85
CA ILE A 54 26.42 12.26 4.18
C ILE A 54 26.63 12.80 5.60
N LEU A 55 26.52 11.95 6.64
CA LEU A 55 27.50 11.84 7.74
C LEU A 55 27.02 10.80 8.79
N PRO A 56 27.82 9.77 9.12
CA PRO A 56 27.54 8.86 10.22
C PRO A 56 27.97 9.48 11.55
N ASN A 57 27.20 9.22 12.61
CA ASN A 57 27.43 9.58 14.02
C ASN A 57 27.33 11.06 14.41
N THR A 58 26.11 11.53 14.64
CA THR A 58 25.87 12.64 15.57
C THR A 58 24.75 12.27 16.53
N ASP A 59 25.05 12.26 17.82
CA ASP A 59 24.13 11.98 18.93
C ASP A 59 22.96 12.98 18.90
N VAL A 60 21.78 12.51 18.53
CA VAL A 60 20.54 13.28 18.56
C VAL A 60 19.96 13.17 19.96
N CYS A 61 19.62 14.29 20.58
CA CYS A 61 18.85 14.34 21.82
C CYS A 61 17.44 13.80 21.57
N VAL A 62 17.26 12.54 21.95
CA VAL A 62 15.98 11.88 21.95
C VAL A 62 15.15 12.43 23.11
N SER A 63 14.05 13.10 22.80
CA SER A 63 12.92 13.17 23.73
C SER A 63 12.42 11.73 23.88
N ALA A 64 12.76 11.09 25.01
CA ALA A 64 12.64 9.64 25.26
C ALA A 64 11.20 9.09 25.03
N PRO A 65 11.00 7.79 24.70
CA PRO A 65 11.59 6.68 25.44
C PRO A 65 12.28 5.61 24.58
N ARG A 66 13.41 5.06 25.06
CA ARG A 66 13.64 3.61 25.07
C ARG A 66 14.47 3.21 26.29
N ARG A 67 13.90 2.34 27.11
CA ARG A 67 14.70 1.30 27.78
C ARG A 67 15.34 0.49 26.65
N GLN A 68 16.66 0.45 26.60
CA GLN A 68 17.37 -0.56 25.82
C GLN A 68 17.48 -1.79 26.70
N ASP A 69 16.47 -2.65 26.61
CA ASP A 69 16.77 -4.07 26.51
C ASP A 69 16.89 -4.39 25.02
N SER A 70 17.84 -5.25 24.74
CA SER A 70 18.37 -5.74 23.47
C SER A 70 17.34 -6.14 22.40
N ASP A 71 17.77 -5.97 21.15
CA ASP A 71 17.30 -6.61 19.92
C ASP A 71 15.85 -6.31 19.46
N ASP A 72 15.69 -5.36 18.52
CA ASP A 72 14.91 -5.64 17.31
C ASP A 72 15.22 -4.66 16.17
N HIS A 73 15.57 -5.24 15.03
CA HIS A 73 15.66 -4.58 13.74
C HIS A 73 14.36 -4.93 12.98
N SER A 74 13.22 -4.44 13.48
CA SER A 74 11.97 -4.43 12.71
C SER A 74 11.60 -2.98 12.42
N SER A 75 11.47 -2.67 11.13
CA SER A 75 10.83 -1.44 10.69
C SER A 75 9.45 -1.34 11.32
N ASP A 76 9.17 -0.23 12.02
CA ASP A 76 7.86 0.11 12.57
C ASP A 76 6.80 0.05 11.47
N MET A 77 6.21 -1.14 11.29
CA MET A 77 5.13 -1.37 10.35
C MET A 77 3.89 -0.76 10.96
N PHE A 78 3.58 0.48 10.55
CA PHE A 78 2.34 1.12 10.93
C PHE A 78 1.16 0.19 10.61
N ASN A 79 0.43 -0.21 11.65
CA ASN A 79 -0.67 -1.16 11.56
C ASN A 79 -1.92 -0.49 10.94
N TYR A 80 -1.99 -0.48 9.62
CA TYR A 80 -3.12 0.12 8.89
C TYR A 80 -4.46 -0.49 9.29
N GLU A 81 -4.49 -1.80 9.59
CA GLU A 81 -5.72 -2.50 9.98
C GLU A 81 -6.32 -1.93 11.27
N GLU A 82 -5.48 -1.68 12.28
CA GLU A 82 -5.94 -1.16 13.58
C GLU A 82 -6.32 0.33 13.52
N TYR A 83 -5.55 1.13 12.78
CA TYR A 83 -5.66 2.59 12.78
C TYR A 83 -6.59 3.13 11.71
N CYS A 84 -6.82 2.40 10.61
CA CYS A 84 -7.53 2.91 9.43
C CYS A 84 -8.62 1.97 8.92
N ALA A 85 -8.41 0.65 8.94
CA ALA A 85 -9.41 -0.29 8.39
C ALA A 85 -10.50 -0.69 9.39
N ALA A 86 -10.19 -0.67 10.69
CA ALA A 86 -11.15 -1.00 11.73
C ALA A 86 -12.39 -0.07 11.69
N LYS A 87 -13.61 -0.62 11.82
CA LYS A 87 -14.85 0.18 11.83
C LYS A 87 -14.89 1.12 13.05
N ALA A 88 -15.59 2.26 12.94
CA ALA A 88 -15.75 3.18 14.06
C ALA A 88 -16.42 2.52 15.29
N VAL A 89 -15.94 2.82 16.50
CA VAL A 89 -16.49 2.27 17.75
C VAL A 89 -16.85 3.39 18.71
N THR A 90 -18.14 3.55 19.01
CA THR A 90 -18.64 4.50 20.02
C THR A 90 -18.18 4.11 21.43
N GLY A 91 -18.13 2.81 21.75
CA GLY A 91 -17.80 2.32 23.09
C GLY A 91 -18.99 2.41 24.07
N PRO A 92 -18.81 1.91 25.31
CA PRO A 92 -19.92 1.75 26.28
C PRO A 92 -20.22 3.02 27.10
N CYS A 93 -19.32 4.01 27.09
CA CYS A 93 -19.56 5.27 27.79
C CYS A 93 -20.57 6.15 27.02
N ARG A 94 -21.22 7.08 27.74
CA ARG A 94 -22.36 7.87 27.25
C ARG A 94 -22.06 9.35 26.99
N ALA A 95 -20.79 9.74 26.93
CA ALA A 95 -20.44 11.10 26.49
C ALA A 95 -20.62 11.23 24.97
N SER A 96 -20.63 12.46 24.47
CA SER A 96 -20.80 12.73 23.03
C SER A 96 -19.60 13.50 22.49
N PHE A 97 -18.54 12.79 22.14
CA PHE A 97 -17.36 13.38 21.52
C PHE A 97 -17.42 13.19 20.00
N PRO A 98 -17.56 14.26 19.20
CA PRO A 98 -17.43 14.15 17.75
C PRO A 98 -16.00 13.73 17.41
N ARG A 99 -15.88 12.70 16.57
CA ARG A 99 -14.62 12.14 16.10
C ARG A 99 -14.72 11.82 14.62
N TRP A 100 -13.57 11.58 14.02
CA TRP A 100 -13.42 11.18 12.62
C TRP A 100 -12.86 9.77 12.56
N TYR A 101 -13.34 8.96 11.63
CA TYR A 101 -12.77 7.65 11.34
C TYR A 101 -12.59 7.50 9.84
N PHE A 102 -11.63 6.69 9.42
CA PHE A 102 -11.41 6.37 8.03
C PHE A 102 -12.36 5.27 7.58
N ASP A 103 -13.12 5.54 6.53
CA ASP A 103 -13.98 4.58 5.87
C ASP A 103 -13.27 4.04 4.63
N VAL A 104 -12.76 2.81 4.72
CA VAL A 104 -12.06 2.13 3.63
C VAL A 104 -12.92 1.89 2.39
N GLU A 105 -14.26 1.78 2.54
CA GLU A 105 -15.15 1.54 1.40
C GLU A 105 -15.36 2.82 0.59
N ARG A 106 -15.42 3.97 1.27
CA ARG A 106 -15.55 5.29 0.65
C ARG A 106 -14.21 5.95 0.36
N ASN A 107 -13.13 5.39 0.88
CA ASN A 107 -11.81 5.98 0.89
C ASN A 107 -11.83 7.44 1.39
N SER A 108 -12.54 7.69 2.50
CA SER A 108 -12.74 9.04 3.04
C SER A 108 -12.81 9.02 4.57
N CYS A 109 -12.52 10.15 5.20
CA CYS A 109 -12.74 10.32 6.63
C CYS A 109 -14.16 10.82 6.89
N ASN A 110 -14.91 10.11 7.73
CA ASN A 110 -16.29 10.44 8.08
C ASN A 110 -16.43 10.67 9.58
N ASN A 111 -17.46 11.41 10.00
CA ASN A 111 -17.70 11.69 11.41
C ASN A 111 -18.46 10.54 12.11
N PHE A 112 -18.23 10.42 13.42
CA PHE A 112 -19.02 9.56 14.31
C PHE A 112 -18.96 10.11 15.74
N ILE A 113 -19.83 9.59 16.62
CA ILE A 113 -19.83 9.94 18.05
C ILE A 113 -19.08 8.88 18.84
N TYR A 114 -18.04 9.31 19.56
CA TYR A 114 -17.31 8.50 20.53
C TYR A 114 -17.85 8.75 21.94
N GLY A 115 -18.18 7.66 22.62
CA GLY A 115 -18.75 7.61 23.96
C GLY A 115 -17.83 8.06 25.08
N GLY A 116 -16.52 8.20 24.79
CA GLY A 116 -15.51 8.68 25.74
C GLY A 116 -14.62 7.60 26.35
N CYS A 117 -15.00 6.32 26.25
CA CYS A 117 -14.16 5.21 26.70
C CYS A 117 -14.28 4.00 25.78
N ARG A 118 -13.24 3.14 25.81
CA ARG A 118 -13.18 1.84 25.10
C ARG A 118 -13.66 1.93 23.65
N GLY A 119 -12.85 2.60 22.82
CA GLY A 119 -12.93 2.56 21.36
C GLY A 119 -11.69 1.88 20.75
N ASN A 120 -11.52 1.99 19.44
CA ASN A 120 -10.33 1.54 18.73
C ASN A 120 -9.46 2.72 18.26
N LYS A 121 -8.42 2.43 17.48
CA LYS A 121 -7.47 3.45 17.01
C LYS A 121 -7.95 4.23 15.78
N ASN A 122 -8.95 3.73 15.05
CA ASN A 122 -9.61 4.48 13.98
C ASN A 122 -10.60 5.52 14.54
N SER A 123 -10.05 6.48 15.28
CA SER A 123 -10.78 7.54 15.96
C SER A 123 -9.89 8.77 16.14
N TYR A 124 -10.07 9.75 15.26
CA TYR A 124 -9.30 10.98 15.17
C TYR A 124 -10.10 12.19 15.65
N ARG A 125 -9.41 13.24 16.07
CA ARG A 125 -10.05 14.48 16.55
C ARG A 125 -10.47 15.43 15.42
N SER A 126 -9.83 15.31 14.26
CA SER A 126 -10.13 16.13 13.09
C SER A 126 -10.04 15.31 11.81
N GLU A 127 -10.66 15.81 10.74
CA GLU A 127 -10.62 15.20 9.42
C GLU A 127 -9.20 15.14 8.89
N GLU A 128 -8.43 16.21 9.04
CA GLU A 128 -7.06 16.32 8.54
C GLU A 128 -6.14 15.31 9.21
N ALA A 129 -6.30 15.07 10.51
CA ALA A 129 -5.53 14.06 11.24
C ALA A 129 -5.85 12.64 10.74
N CYS A 130 -7.12 12.37 10.44
CA CYS A 130 -7.56 11.11 9.86
C CYS A 130 -6.98 10.92 8.45
N MET A 131 -7.12 11.92 7.57
CA MET A 131 -6.64 11.88 6.19
C MET A 131 -5.11 11.76 6.15
N LEU A 132 -4.38 12.58 6.91
CA LEU A 132 -2.92 12.53 6.98
C LEU A 132 -2.41 11.14 7.38
N ARG A 133 -3.13 10.46 8.28
CA ARG A 133 -2.74 9.15 8.80
C ARG A 133 -3.07 8.02 7.83
N CYS A 134 -4.25 8.05 7.21
CA CYS A 134 -4.79 6.91 6.46
C CYS A 134 -4.71 7.04 4.93
N PHE A 135 -4.64 8.25 4.38
CA PHE A 135 -4.55 8.45 2.92
C PHE A 135 -3.14 8.24 2.38
N ARG A 136 -2.11 8.74 3.09
CA ARG A 136 -0.71 8.77 2.58
C ARG A 136 -0.13 7.36 2.33
N GLN A 137 -0.70 6.33 2.93
CA GLN A 137 -0.25 4.95 2.74
C GLN A 137 -0.81 4.24 1.51
N GLN A 138 -1.82 4.81 0.83
CA GLN A 138 -2.32 4.22 -0.42
C GLN A 138 -1.50 4.62 -1.65
N GLU A 139 -0.63 5.64 -1.56
CA GLU A 139 0.26 6.02 -2.67
C GLU A 139 1.55 5.19 -2.77
N ASN A 140 1.77 4.28 -1.81
CA ASN A 140 2.69 3.14 -2.00
C ASN A 140 1.89 1.85 -1.91
N PRO A 141 1.18 1.44 -2.98
CA PRO A 141 0.56 0.15 -2.99
C PRO A 141 1.67 -0.89 -3.17
N SER A 142 2.05 -1.58 -2.08
CA SER A 142 2.27 -3.02 -2.21
C SER A 142 0.91 -3.61 -2.60
N LEU A 143 0.60 -3.48 -3.88
CA LEU A 143 -0.63 -3.77 -4.55
C LEU A 143 -1.12 -5.20 -4.27
N PRO A 144 -2.23 -5.43 -3.53
CA PRO A 144 -3.08 -6.56 -3.79
C PRO A 144 -4.21 -6.01 -4.65
N LEU A 145 -3.93 -5.81 -5.94
CA LEU A 145 -4.97 -5.44 -6.90
C LEU A 145 -6.02 -6.54 -6.80
N GLY A 146 -7.20 -6.13 -6.31
CA GLY A 146 -8.14 -7.01 -5.66
C GLY A 146 -8.30 -8.35 -6.37
N SER A 147 -8.36 -9.42 -5.60
CA SER A 147 -8.50 -10.80 -6.09
C SER A 147 -9.60 -10.94 -7.16
N LYS A 148 -10.61 -10.07 -7.15
CA LYS A 148 -11.66 -9.97 -8.17
C LYS A 148 -11.14 -9.56 -9.56
N VAL A 149 -10.20 -8.63 -9.69
CA VAL A 149 -9.63 -8.19 -10.98
C VAL A 149 -8.80 -9.30 -11.61
N VAL A 150 -7.98 -9.98 -10.79
CA VAL A 150 -7.17 -11.12 -11.25
C VAL A 150 -8.07 -12.29 -11.69
N VAL A 151 -9.14 -12.58 -10.94
CA VAL A 151 -10.11 -13.61 -11.31
C VAL A 151 -10.86 -13.24 -12.60
N LEU A 152 -11.30 -12.00 -12.76
CA LEU A 152 -11.98 -11.55 -13.98
C LEU A 152 -11.06 -11.56 -15.20
N ALA A 153 -9.81 -11.13 -15.05
CA ALA A 153 -8.80 -11.23 -16.12
C ALA A 153 -8.53 -12.69 -16.48
N GLY A 154 -8.42 -13.58 -15.49
CA GLY A 154 -8.26 -15.02 -15.70
C GLY A 154 -9.45 -15.64 -16.44
N LEU A 155 -10.68 -15.32 -16.06
CA LEU A 155 -11.89 -15.80 -16.73
C LEU A 155 -11.96 -15.30 -18.18
N PHE A 156 -11.63 -14.03 -18.43
CA PHE A 156 -11.62 -13.48 -19.78
C PHE A 156 -10.58 -14.18 -20.67
N VAL A 157 -9.37 -14.39 -20.17
CA VAL A 157 -8.31 -15.14 -20.89
C VAL A 157 -8.73 -16.57 -21.17
N MET A 158 -9.34 -17.27 -20.21
CA MET A 158 -9.84 -18.64 -20.41
C MET A 158 -10.92 -18.72 -21.49
N VAL A 159 -11.85 -17.76 -21.50
CA VAL A 159 -12.90 -17.68 -22.52
C VAL A 159 -12.31 -17.42 -23.91
N LEU A 160 -11.33 -16.51 -24.02
CA LEU A 160 -10.63 -16.25 -25.29
C LEU A 160 -9.93 -17.51 -25.82
N ILE A 161 -9.23 -18.26 -24.96
CA ILE A 161 -8.55 -19.50 -25.36
C ILE A 161 -9.56 -20.53 -25.90
N LEU A 162 -10.71 -20.69 -25.23
CA LEU A 162 -11.76 -21.60 -25.69
C LEU A 162 -12.35 -21.19 -27.05
N PHE A 163 -12.61 -19.90 -27.25
CA PHE A 163 -13.12 -19.39 -28.53
C PHE A 163 -12.12 -19.56 -29.67
N LEU A 164 -10.85 -19.24 -29.43
CA LEU A 164 -9.77 -19.43 -30.42
C LEU A 164 -9.58 -20.91 -30.75
N GLY A 165 -9.63 -21.78 -29.73
CA GLY A 165 -9.56 -23.23 -29.91
C GLY A 165 -10.73 -23.78 -30.74
N ALA A 166 -11.97 -23.38 -30.42
CA ALA A 166 -13.16 -23.80 -31.16
C ALA A 166 -13.13 -23.29 -32.62
N SER A 167 -12.71 -22.04 -32.84
CA SER A 167 -12.53 -21.46 -34.17
C SER A 167 -11.48 -22.22 -34.98
N MET A 168 -10.33 -22.54 -34.39
CA MET A 168 -9.28 -23.34 -35.05
C MET A 168 -9.80 -24.73 -35.44
N VAL A 169 -10.49 -25.42 -34.53
CA VAL A 169 -11.08 -26.74 -34.81
C VAL A 169 -12.14 -26.65 -35.91
N TYR A 170 -12.96 -25.60 -35.92
CA TYR A 170 -13.93 -25.35 -36.97
C TYR A 170 -13.24 -25.13 -38.33
N LEU A 171 -12.20 -24.30 -38.38
CA LEU A 171 -11.42 -24.07 -39.60
C LEU A 171 -10.76 -25.36 -40.11
N ILE A 172 -10.20 -26.20 -39.22
CA ILE A 172 -9.65 -27.50 -39.61
C ILE A 172 -10.73 -28.42 -40.19
N ARG A 173 -11.92 -28.48 -39.56
CA ARG A 173 -13.04 -29.27 -40.06
C ARG A 173 -13.54 -28.78 -41.42
N VAL A 174 -13.64 -27.46 -41.61
CA VAL A 174 -14.03 -26.84 -42.88
C VAL A 174 -12.98 -27.11 -43.95
N ALA A 175 -11.69 -26.93 -43.64
CA ALA A 175 -10.59 -27.20 -44.57
C ALA A 175 -10.57 -28.67 -44.99
N ARG A 176 -10.74 -29.61 -44.04
CA ARG A 176 -10.82 -31.05 -44.32
C ARG A 176 -12.04 -31.39 -45.18
N ARG A 177 -13.21 -30.83 -44.87
CA ARG A 177 -14.44 -31.01 -45.67
C ARG A 177 -14.29 -30.40 -47.07
N ASN A 178 -13.57 -29.29 -47.19
CA ASN A 178 -13.29 -28.65 -48.48
C ASN A 178 -12.32 -29.48 -49.32
N GLN A 179 -11.28 -30.06 -48.72
CA GLN A 179 -10.40 -31.02 -49.39
C GLN A 179 -11.19 -32.26 -49.87
N GLU A 180 -12.09 -32.81 -49.04
CA GLU A 180 -12.94 -33.94 -49.45
C GLU A 180 -13.85 -33.57 -50.64
N ARG A 181 -14.38 -32.34 -50.67
CA ARG A 181 -15.15 -31.83 -51.81
C ARG A 181 -14.27 -31.63 -53.04
N ALA A 182 -13.10 -31.02 -52.90
CA ALA A 182 -12.15 -30.81 -53.99
C ALA A 182 -11.67 -32.13 -54.60
N LEU A 183 -11.41 -33.14 -53.78
CA LEU A 183 -11.01 -34.47 -54.24
C LEU A 183 -12.15 -35.21 -54.96
N ARG A 184 -13.41 -35.01 -54.54
CA ARG A 184 -14.60 -35.51 -55.27
C ARG A 184 -14.89 -34.76 -56.57
N THR A 185 -14.60 -33.46 -56.66
CA THR A 185 -14.75 -32.70 -57.91
C THR A 185 -13.66 -33.02 -58.93
N VAL A 186 -12.46 -33.40 -58.46
CA VAL A 186 -11.36 -33.86 -59.33
C VAL A 186 -11.60 -35.29 -59.86
N TRP A 187 -12.34 -36.13 -59.12
CA TRP A 187 -12.81 -37.44 -59.58
C TRP A 187 -14.32 -37.40 -59.86
N SER A 188 -14.72 -36.58 -60.84
CA SER A 188 -16.08 -36.61 -61.38
C SER A 188 -16.18 -37.70 -62.44
N SER A 189 -17.19 -38.58 -62.34
CA SER A 189 -17.50 -39.68 -63.28
C SER A 189 -17.70 -39.27 -64.75
N GLY A 190 -17.61 -37.97 -65.07
CA GLY A 190 -17.62 -37.45 -66.44
C GLY A 190 -16.28 -37.60 -67.17
N ASP A 191 -15.15 -37.56 -66.45
CA ASP A 191 -13.82 -37.54 -67.07
C ASP A 191 -13.35 -38.93 -67.52
N ASP A 192 -13.79 -40.00 -66.83
CA ASP A 192 -13.43 -41.38 -67.16
C ASP A 192 -14.04 -41.85 -68.49
N LYS A 193 -15.20 -41.29 -68.89
CA LYS A 193 -15.86 -41.66 -70.16
C LYS A 193 -15.29 -40.91 -71.36
N GLU A 194 -14.78 -39.70 -71.18
CA GLU A 194 -14.22 -38.92 -72.29
C GLU A 194 -12.84 -39.41 -72.72
N GLN A 195 -12.04 -40.00 -71.82
CA GLN A 195 -10.76 -40.62 -72.16
C GLN A 195 -10.91 -41.94 -72.93
N LEU A 196 -11.94 -42.74 -72.66
CA LEU A 196 -12.17 -44.01 -73.36
C LEU A 196 -12.71 -43.84 -74.80
N VAL A 197 -13.43 -42.75 -75.07
CA VAL A 197 -13.98 -42.47 -76.40
C VAL A 197 -12.93 -41.82 -77.32
N LYS A 198 -11.98 -41.04 -76.78
CA LYS A 198 -10.96 -40.38 -77.62
C LYS A 198 -9.89 -41.34 -78.18
N ASN A 199 -9.68 -42.51 -77.56
CA ASN A 199 -8.71 -43.51 -78.04
C ASN A 199 -9.25 -44.49 -79.10
N THR A 200 -10.54 -44.45 -79.45
CA THR A 200 -11.14 -45.38 -80.42
C THR A 200 -11.26 -44.81 -81.84
N TYR A 201 -10.86 -43.55 -82.07
CA TYR A 201 -10.91 -42.88 -83.40
C TYR A 201 -9.53 -42.65 -84.05
N VAL A 202 -8.49 -43.34 -83.59
CA VAL A 202 -7.15 -43.30 -84.22
C VAL A 202 -6.75 -44.72 -84.61
N LEU A 203 -7.29 -45.21 -85.73
CA LEU A 203 -6.75 -46.35 -86.47
C LEU A 203 -7.10 -46.19 -87.96
#